data_AF-A0A845Z8K4-F1
#
_entry.id   AF-A0A845Z8K4-F1
#
_cell.length_a   1.000
_cell.length_b   1.000
_cell.length_c   1.000
_cell.angle_alpha   90.00
_cell.angle_beta   90.00
_cell.angle_gamma   90.00
#
_symmetry.space_group_name_H-M   'P 1'
#
loop_
_entity.id
_entity.type
_entity.pdbx_description
1 polymer ?
#
loop_
_entity_poly.entity_id
_entity_poly.type
_entity_poly.pdbx_seq_one_letter_code
_entity_poly.pdbx_strand_id
1 'polypeptide(L)'
;MNREALVVGINSYPFLKKKKLGDLNLKAPVKDAEAIAEMLEKYGKFHVQRLPKTYNQEGKPRFLPKGLVKINDLEKRIINLFNPPSK
;
A
#
# COMPACT_ATOMS: atom_id res chain seq x y z
N MET A 1 15.69 10.25 -14.66
CA MET A 1 14.42 10.64 -14.01
C MET A 1 13.97 9.45 -13.17
N ASN A 2 13.98 9.57 -11.84
CA ASN A 2 13.50 8.48 -10.97
C ASN A 2 11.97 8.55 -10.95
N ARG A 3 11.31 7.46 -11.36
CA ARG A 3 9.86 7.34 -11.32
C ARG A 3 9.50 6.70 -9.99
N GLU A 4 8.91 7.47 -9.10
CA GLU A 4 8.44 7.00 -7.80
C GLU A 4 6.91 6.81 -7.85
N ALA A 5 6.40 5.78 -7.18
CA ALA A 5 4.97 5.57 -7.03
C ALA A 5 4.64 5.10 -5.61
N LEU A 6 3.55 5.64 -5.05
CA LEU A 6 2.94 5.13 -3.84
C LEU A 6 1.62 4.44 -4.23
N VAL A 7 1.52 3.14 -3.94
CA VAL A 7 0.31 2.36 -4.16
C VAL A 7 -0.26 1.95 -2.82
N VAL A 8 -1.54 2.28 -2.60
CA VAL A 8 -2.23 2.07 -1.33
C VAL A 8 -3.43 1.15 -1.53
N GLY A 9 -3.47 0.02 -0.81
CA GLY A 9 -4.57 -0.94 -0.86
C GLY A 9 -5.12 -1.20 0.54
N ILE A 10 -6.34 -0.75 0.83
CA ILE A 10 -6.93 -0.81 2.17
C ILE A 10 -8.09 -1.81 2.20
N ASN A 11 -7.87 -2.95 2.86
CA ASN A 11 -8.93 -3.94 3.10
C ASN A 11 -9.59 -3.77 4.48
N SER A 12 -8.82 -3.37 5.50
CA SER A 12 -9.27 -3.39 6.89
C SER A 12 -9.83 -2.04 7.36
N TYR A 13 -11.10 -2.01 7.77
CA TYR A 13 -11.79 -0.83 8.30
C TYR A 13 -12.38 -1.09 9.69
N PRO A 14 -11.54 -1.16 10.75
CA PRO A 14 -11.97 -1.56 12.09
C PRO A 14 -13.02 -0.63 12.71
N PHE A 15 -12.98 0.67 12.38
CA PHE A 15 -13.92 1.66 12.90
C PHE A 15 -15.33 1.53 12.31
N LEU A 16 -15.47 0.91 11.13
CA LEU A 16 -16.78 0.67 10.52
C LEU A 16 -17.50 -0.49 11.22
N LYS A 17 -16.77 -1.50 11.70
CA LYS A 17 -17.34 -2.66 12.43
C LYS A 17 -18.08 -2.25 13.70
N LYS A 18 -17.72 -1.12 14.30
CA LYS A 18 -18.41 -0.58 15.48
C LYS A 18 -19.78 0.04 15.15
N LYS A 19 -20.09 0.29 13.87
CA LYS A 19 -21.28 1.03 13.43
C LYS A 19 -22.39 0.14 12.83
N LYS A 20 -22.08 -1.08 12.38
CA LYS A 20 -23.08 -2.05 11.86
C LYS A 20 -22.64 -3.50 12.15
N LEU A 21 -23.62 -4.39 12.26
CA LEU A 21 -23.39 -5.84 12.42
C LEU A 21 -22.92 -6.45 11.09
N GLY A 22 -21.69 -7.01 11.05
CA GLY A 22 -21.12 -7.68 9.88
C GLY A 22 -19.65 -7.33 9.59
N ASP A 23 -18.99 -8.11 8.72
CA ASP A 23 -17.63 -7.81 8.26
C ASP A 23 -17.67 -6.75 7.15
N LEU A 24 -17.33 -5.51 7.51
CA LEU A 24 -17.27 -4.37 6.59
C LEU A 24 -15.88 -4.18 5.95
N ASN A 25 -14.98 -5.15 6.13
CA ASN A 25 -13.70 -5.12 5.46
C ASN A 25 -13.87 -5.37 3.95
N LEU A 26 -13.09 -4.65 3.14
CA LEU A 26 -13.01 -4.86 1.70
C LEU A 26 -12.09 -6.05 1.41
N LYS A 27 -12.34 -6.74 0.29
CA LYS A 27 -11.57 -7.93 -0.14
C LYS A 27 -10.65 -7.67 -1.33
N ALA A 28 -11.04 -6.77 -2.23
CA ALA A 28 -10.35 -6.51 -3.49
C ALA A 28 -9.18 -5.50 -3.42
N PRO A 29 -9.24 -4.39 -2.66
CA PRO A 29 -8.25 -3.31 -2.79
C PRO A 29 -6.78 -3.71 -2.70
N VAL A 30 -6.43 -4.61 -1.78
CA VAL A 30 -5.04 -5.11 -1.67
C VAL A 30 -4.61 -5.90 -2.92
N LYS A 31 -5.52 -6.69 -3.50
CA LYS A 31 -5.25 -7.48 -4.71
C LYS A 31 -5.04 -6.55 -5.92
N ASP A 32 -5.91 -5.56 -6.06
CA ASP A 32 -5.84 -4.58 -7.15
C ASP A 32 -4.56 -3.73 -7.03
N ALA A 33 -4.22 -3.32 -5.80
CA ALA A 33 -3.00 -2.60 -5.50
C ALA A 33 -1.74 -3.40 -5.84
N GLU A 34 -1.70 -4.71 -5.54
CA GLU A 34 -0.56 -5.55 -5.92
C GLU A 34 -0.42 -5.67 -7.44
N ALA A 35 -1.53 -5.87 -8.17
CA ALA A 35 -1.49 -5.95 -9.63
C ALA A 35 -1.00 -4.63 -10.27
N ILE A 36 -1.45 -3.48 -9.76
CA ILE A 36 -0.96 -2.16 -10.20
C ILE A 36 0.53 -2.01 -9.87
N ALA A 37 0.96 -2.36 -8.66
CA ALA A 37 2.36 -2.26 -8.25
C ALA A 37 3.28 -3.11 -9.14
N GLU A 38 2.90 -4.36 -9.42
CA GLU A 38 3.64 -5.23 -10.33
C GLU A 38 3.71 -4.66 -11.75
N MET A 39 2.62 -4.08 -12.26
CA MET A 39 2.59 -3.46 -13.59
C MET A 39 3.53 -2.24 -13.66
N LEU A 40 3.52 -1.40 -12.63
CA LEU A 40 4.37 -0.21 -12.54
C LEU A 40 5.86 -0.55 -12.44
N GLU A 41 6.22 -1.58 -11.66
CA GLU A 41 7.59 -2.07 -11.55
C GLU A 41 8.06 -2.71 -12.87
N LYS A 42 7.26 -3.62 -13.42
CA LYS A 42 7.65 -4.43 -14.58
C LYS A 42 7.73 -3.63 -15.88
N TYR A 43 6.76 -2.76 -16.13
CA TYR A 43 6.64 -2.06 -17.42
C TYR A 43 6.94 -0.57 -17.32
N GLY A 44 6.66 0.05 -16.18
CA GLY A 44 6.83 1.49 -15.99
C GLY A 44 8.20 1.91 -15.48
N LYS A 45 9.04 0.96 -15.02
CA LYS A 45 10.31 1.20 -14.32
C LYS A 45 10.15 2.13 -13.11
N PHE A 46 9.03 2.01 -12.39
CA PHE A 46 8.80 2.76 -11.15
C PHE A 46 9.47 2.06 -9.96
N HIS A 47 9.98 2.86 -9.02
CA HIS A 47 10.18 2.42 -7.65
C HIS A 47 8.84 2.52 -6.90
N VAL A 48 8.28 1.36 -6.52
CA VAL A 48 6.94 1.31 -5.93
C VAL A 48 7.00 1.13 -4.41
N GLN A 49 6.49 2.12 -3.70
CA GLN A 49 6.18 2.03 -2.28
C GLN A 49 4.77 1.46 -2.11
N ARG A 50 4.66 0.31 -1.42
CA ARG A 50 3.37 -0.35 -1.11
C ARG A 50 2.90 0.02 0.29
N LEU A 51 1.59 0.19 0.51
CA LEU A 51 1.00 0.44 1.84
C LEU A 51 -0.41 -0.20 1.98
N PRO A 52 -0.68 -1.02 3.01
CA PRO A 52 0.20 -1.47 4.07
C PRO A 52 1.24 -2.46 3.55
N LYS A 53 2.49 -2.36 4.02
CA LYS A 53 3.63 -3.14 3.54
C LYS A 53 3.95 -4.31 4.46
N THR A 54 4.36 -5.42 3.87
CA THR A 54 5.09 -6.51 4.51
C THR A 54 6.21 -7.00 3.58
N TYR A 55 6.95 -8.01 3.99
CA TYR A 55 7.97 -8.66 3.19
C TYR A 55 7.64 -10.15 3.04
N ASN A 56 7.87 -10.71 1.85
CA ASN A 56 7.83 -12.16 1.68
C ASN A 56 9.11 -12.82 2.24
N GLN A 57 9.19 -14.14 2.19
CA GLN A 57 10.35 -14.91 2.66
C GLN A 57 11.65 -14.56 1.91
N GLU A 58 11.55 -14.03 0.70
CA GLU A 58 12.68 -13.58 -0.13
C GLU A 58 13.08 -12.11 0.15
N GLY A 59 12.44 -11.44 1.12
CA GLY A 59 12.68 -10.03 1.44
C GLY A 59 12.08 -9.03 0.45
N LYS A 60 11.26 -9.48 -0.51
CA LYS A 60 10.57 -8.60 -1.47
C LYS A 60 9.35 -7.93 -0.84
N PRO A 61 9.13 -6.63 -1.10
CA PRO A 61 7.99 -5.89 -0.57
C PRO A 61 6.68 -6.45 -1.15
N ARG A 62 5.67 -6.66 -0.29
CA ARG A 62 4.30 -7.05 -0.67
C ARG A 62 3.27 -6.28 0.15
N PHE A 63 2.01 -6.27 -0.30
CA PHE A 63 0.93 -5.76 0.54
C PHE A 63 0.60 -6.71 1.70
N LEU A 64 0.23 -6.14 2.85
CA LEU A 64 -0.27 -6.89 4.01
C LEU A 64 -1.81 -6.95 3.97
N PRO A 65 -2.45 -8.09 3.63
CA PRO A 65 -3.89 -8.13 3.34
C PRO A 65 -4.82 -7.73 4.48
N LYS A 66 -4.40 -7.93 5.73
CA LYS A 66 -5.14 -7.52 6.94
C LYS A 66 -4.51 -6.31 7.62
N GLY A 67 -3.53 -5.68 6.98
CA GLY A 67 -2.78 -4.56 7.52
C GLY A 67 -3.66 -3.34 7.74
N LEU A 68 -3.38 -2.61 8.82
CA LEU A 68 -3.97 -1.31 9.07
C LEU A 68 -3.09 -0.22 8.46
N VAL A 69 -3.71 0.73 7.79
CA VAL A 69 -3.03 1.95 7.35
C VAL A 69 -3.21 3.01 8.42
N LYS A 70 -2.10 3.48 8.98
CA LYS A 70 -2.09 4.59 9.95
C LYS A 70 -1.91 5.91 9.20
N ILE A 71 -2.62 6.95 9.63
CA ILE A 71 -2.57 8.29 9.01
C ILE A 71 -1.12 8.79 8.91
N ASN A 72 -0.36 8.73 10.00
CA ASN A 72 1.02 9.22 10.03
C ASN A 72 1.95 8.48 9.04
N ASP A 73 1.73 7.17 8.78
CA ASP A 73 2.55 6.42 7.80
C ASP A 73 2.14 6.79 6.37
N LEU A 74 0.84 6.97 6.12
CA LEU A 74 0.35 7.45 4.82
C LEU A 74 0.88 8.85 4.51
N GLU A 75 0.76 9.79 5.45
CA GLU A 75 1.26 11.16 5.33
C GLU A 75 2.77 11.18 5.04
N LYS A 76 3.56 10.43 5.82
CA LYS A 76 5.00 10.31 5.60
C LYS A 76 5.34 9.80 4.19
N ARG A 77 4.60 8.82 3.69
CA ARG A 77 4.83 8.25 2.35
C ARG A 77 4.41 9.19 1.23
N ILE A 78 3.34 9.96 1.42
CA ILE A 78 2.95 11.03 0.48
C ILE A 78 4.05 12.09 0.44
N ILE A 79 4.57 12.53 1.58
CA ILE A 79 5.70 13.47 1.63
C ILE A 79 6.90 12.89 0.89
N ASN A 80 7.28 11.64 1.16
CA ASN A 80 8.41 10.99 0.51
C ASN A 80 8.22 10.78 -1.00
N LEU A 81 6.98 10.69 -1.49
CA LEU A 81 6.68 10.57 -2.92
C LEU A 81 7.06 11.86 -3.66
N PHE A 82 6.77 13.02 -3.06
CA PHE A 82 7.06 14.33 -3.65
C PHE A 82 8.46 14.85 -3.29
N ASN A 83 8.96 14.48 -2.10
CA ASN A 83 10.27 14.84 -1.58
C ASN A 83 11.02 13.56 -1.18
N PRO A 84 11.58 12.81 -2.14
CA PRO A 84 12.30 11.59 -1.86
C PRO A 84 13.44 11.90 -0.89
N PRO A 85 13.62 11.12 0.20
CA PRO A 85 14.80 11.27 1.03
C PRO A 85 16.03 11.09 0.14
N SER A 86 16.98 12.02 0.23
CA SER A 86 18.26 11.93 -0.48
C SER A 86 18.88 10.55 -0.21
N LYS A 87 19.36 9.89 -1.27
CA LYS A 87 20.06 8.60 -1.19
C LYS A 87 21.33 8.71 -0.37
#